data_AF-A0A849GTL4-F1
#
_entry.id   AF-A0A849GTL4-F1
#
_cell.length_a   1.000
_cell.length_b   1.000
_cell.length_c   1.000
_cell.angle_alpha   90.00
_cell.angle_beta   90.00
_cell.angle_gamma   90.00
#
_symmetry.space_group_name_H-M   'P 1'
#
loop_
_entity.id
_entity.type
_entity.pdbx_description
1 polymer ?
#
loop_
_entity_poly.entity_id
_entity_poly.type
_entity_poly.pdbx_seq_one_letter_code
_entity_poly.pdbx_strand_id
1 'polypeptide(L)'
;SDLIGERATEVDLFSREGVRLVDVMRGDASLRRDLKAVELEAGDRVLLRTEVEELLTFQTESDLRPVDKLSSVATETVEVLITPGCRMVGRALGAMRLRRRYGVYVIAVHRRDQNIGRQLDEVVVRVGDTLLLEGSRDDIHRLAEDMNLVEVSRPAQQAFRRGKAPIAILALVGLVGLAALGVADILPLALLAVAVILLTRCIDADEAFSMIEGRLLALIFAMLMVGAGLEQSGSVELIVSYIEPYLAGAPPFVVILSIYLLASALTETVTNNAVAVILTPIAIQLALALGLDPRPLVVTVMFAASAAFSTPIGYQTNTLVYGPGGYRFTDFTKAGLPLNILLALTASFFIPIIWPV
;
A
#
# COMPACT_ATOMS: atom_id res chain seq x y z
N SER A 1 37.74 -20.97 29.93
CA SER A 1 36.61 -21.35 29.11
C SER A 1 36.74 -22.83 28.93
N ASP A 2 35.75 -23.57 29.40
CA ASP A 2 35.76 -25.03 29.38
C ASP A 2 35.59 -25.60 27.96
N LEU A 3 35.39 -24.72 26.96
CA LEU A 3 35.22 -25.02 25.54
C LEU A 3 36.55 -25.22 24.77
N ILE A 4 37.70 -25.02 25.41
CA ILE A 4 39.02 -25.15 24.75
C ILE A 4 39.32 -26.64 24.50
N GLY A 5 39.68 -26.99 23.27
CA GLY A 5 39.93 -28.37 22.83
C GLY A 5 38.69 -29.08 22.31
N GLU A 6 37.50 -28.48 22.42
CA GLU A 6 36.29 -29.00 21.77
C GLU A 6 36.23 -28.58 20.30
N ARG A 7 35.59 -29.41 19.48
CA ARG A 7 35.33 -29.05 18.08
C ARG A 7 34.24 -28.00 18.03
N ALA A 8 34.47 -26.94 17.28
CA ALA A 8 33.55 -25.81 17.19
C ALA A 8 32.13 -26.20 16.74
N THR A 9 31.95 -27.29 16.00
CA THR A 9 30.63 -27.78 15.59
C THR A 9 29.95 -28.70 16.60
N GLU A 10 30.68 -29.22 17.57
CA GLU A 10 30.21 -30.18 18.58
C GLU A 10 29.88 -29.50 19.92
N VAL A 11 30.22 -28.21 20.07
CA VAL A 11 29.82 -27.40 21.23
C VAL A 11 28.30 -27.24 21.26
N ASP A 12 27.66 -27.76 22.30
CA ASP A 12 26.20 -27.69 22.53
C ASP A 12 25.68 -26.24 22.49
N LEU A 13 26.46 -25.29 22.98
CA LEU A 13 26.12 -23.88 23.01
C LEU A 13 25.97 -23.26 21.61
N PHE A 14 26.65 -23.80 20.60
CA PHE A 14 26.66 -23.28 19.23
C PHE A 14 25.66 -24.00 18.31
N SER A 15 25.05 -25.08 18.79
CA SER A 15 24.12 -25.94 18.05
C SER A 15 22.67 -25.86 18.55
N ARG A 16 22.37 -24.98 19.52
CA ARG A 16 21.00 -24.70 19.99
C ARG A 16 20.10 -24.15 18.87
N GLU A 17 18.80 -24.41 18.97
CA GLU A 17 17.81 -23.79 18.08
C GLU A 17 17.90 -22.26 18.16
N GLY A 18 17.86 -21.59 17.00
CA GLY A 18 18.01 -20.13 16.91
C GLY A 18 19.45 -19.62 16.93
N VAL A 19 20.44 -20.48 17.18
CA VAL A 19 21.88 -20.14 17.20
C VAL A 19 22.59 -20.82 16.02
N ARG A 20 23.40 -20.07 15.30
CA ARG A 20 24.22 -20.60 14.20
C ARG A 20 25.65 -20.12 14.32
N LEU A 21 26.59 -21.06 14.37
CA LEU A 21 28.01 -20.78 14.19
C LEU A 21 28.28 -20.27 12.77
N VAL A 22 28.81 -19.05 12.69
CA VAL A 22 29.10 -18.37 11.41
C VAL A 22 30.60 -18.42 11.09
N ASP A 23 31.46 -18.30 12.09
CA ASP A 23 32.91 -18.33 11.92
C ASP A 23 33.66 -18.59 13.23
N VAL A 24 34.90 -19.03 13.12
CA VAL A 24 35.91 -19.03 14.20
C VAL A 24 37.13 -18.30 13.68
N MET A 25 37.56 -17.26 14.38
CA MET A 25 38.75 -16.48 14.02
C MET A 25 39.87 -16.76 15.00
N ARG A 26 41.03 -17.16 14.48
CA ARG A 26 42.27 -17.34 15.24
C ARG A 26 43.23 -16.22 14.87
N GLY A 27 43.37 -15.23 15.76
CA GLY A 27 43.98 -13.95 15.39
C GLY A 27 43.20 -13.28 14.25
N ASP A 28 43.84 -13.08 13.09
CA ASP A 28 43.23 -12.48 11.89
C ASP A 28 42.76 -13.51 10.83
N ALA A 29 42.95 -14.81 11.09
CA ALA A 29 42.59 -15.87 10.15
C ALA A 29 41.17 -16.39 10.40
N SER A 30 40.31 -16.36 9.37
CA SER A 30 38.97 -16.96 9.38
C SER A 30 39.03 -18.44 9.02
N LEU A 31 38.47 -19.28 9.88
CA LEU A 31 38.44 -20.74 9.73
C LEU A 31 37.09 -21.27 9.17
N ARG A 32 36.19 -20.38 8.73
CA ARG A 32 34.87 -20.71 8.16
C ARG A 32 34.84 -21.86 7.17
N ARG A 33 35.88 -21.98 6.33
CA ARG A 33 35.91 -22.94 5.23
C ARG A 33 35.99 -24.39 5.69
N ASP A 34 36.49 -24.63 6.90
CA ASP A 34 36.66 -25.98 7.44
C ASP A 34 36.24 -26.08 8.92
N LEU A 35 35.11 -25.48 9.28
CA LEU A 35 34.63 -25.41 10.67
C LEU A 35 34.48 -26.76 11.37
N LYS A 36 34.26 -27.84 10.61
CA LYS A 36 34.06 -29.19 11.16
C LYS A 36 35.34 -29.80 11.75
N ALA A 37 36.50 -29.37 11.27
CA ALA A 37 37.80 -29.86 11.73
C ALA A 37 38.46 -28.93 12.77
N VAL A 38 37.82 -27.79 13.10
CA VAL A 38 38.42 -26.77 13.97
C VAL A 38 38.16 -27.11 15.43
N GLU A 39 39.25 -27.37 16.15
CA GLU A 39 39.29 -27.43 17.62
C GLU A 39 39.57 -26.03 18.17
N LEU A 40 38.79 -25.63 19.18
CA LEU A 40 38.85 -24.29 19.76
C LEU A 40 40.11 -24.12 20.61
N GLU A 41 40.86 -23.05 20.37
CA GLU A 41 42.06 -22.69 21.13
C GLU A 41 41.85 -21.43 21.98
N ALA A 42 42.70 -21.25 22.98
CA ALA A 42 42.69 -20.06 23.81
C ALA A 42 42.98 -18.80 22.95
N GLY A 43 42.04 -17.86 22.95
CA GLY A 43 42.14 -16.62 22.17
C GLY A 43 41.36 -16.61 20.86
N ASP A 44 40.72 -17.73 20.50
CA ASP A 44 39.82 -17.79 19.36
C ASP A 44 38.58 -16.89 19.59
N ARG A 45 38.16 -16.19 18.54
CA ARG A 45 36.94 -15.37 18.53
C ARG A 45 35.86 -16.09 17.72
N VAL A 46 34.78 -16.45 18.38
CA VAL A 46 33.66 -17.17 17.75
C VAL A 46 32.59 -16.18 17.29
N LEU A 47 32.20 -16.24 16.02
CA LEU A 47 31.13 -15.42 15.46
C LEU A 47 29.84 -16.25 15.38
N LEU A 48 28.82 -15.82 16.12
CA LEU A 48 27.52 -16.47 16.17
C LEU A 48 26.46 -15.57 15.55
N ARG A 49 25.48 -16.17 14.87
CA ARG A 49 24.22 -15.51 14.49
C ARG A 49 23.13 -16.09 15.36
N THR A 50 22.47 -15.26 16.15
CA THR A 50 21.44 -15.68 17.10
C THR A 50 20.21 -14.79 17.01
N GLU A 51 19.08 -15.26 17.51
CA GLU A 51 17.95 -14.40 17.84
C GLU A 51 18.27 -13.50 19.03
N VAL A 52 17.54 -12.39 19.18
CA VAL A 52 17.82 -11.38 20.23
C VAL A 52 17.58 -11.95 21.64
N GLU A 53 16.64 -12.88 21.78
CA GLU A 53 16.31 -13.53 23.05
C GLU A 53 17.48 -14.40 23.55
N GLU A 54 18.15 -15.13 22.66
CA GLU A 54 19.32 -15.96 22.99
C GLU A 54 20.57 -15.14 23.36
N LEU A 55 20.69 -13.89 22.88
CA LEU A 55 21.82 -13.01 23.24
C LEU A 55 21.88 -12.70 24.75
N LEU A 56 20.74 -12.73 25.45
CA LEU A 56 20.68 -12.51 26.89
C LEU A 56 21.16 -13.75 27.67
N THR A 57 20.89 -14.95 27.14
CA THR A 57 21.37 -16.22 27.69
C THR A 57 22.91 -16.29 27.64
N PHE A 58 23.51 -15.89 26.52
CA PHE A 58 24.97 -15.87 26.35
C PHE A 58 25.71 -14.85 27.24
N GLN A 59 25.01 -13.83 27.77
CA GLN A 59 25.60 -12.87 28.73
C GLN A 59 25.67 -13.42 30.16
N THR A 60 24.93 -14.49 30.45
CA THR A 60 24.82 -15.07 31.78
C THR A 60 25.76 -16.27 31.98
N GLU A 61 26.21 -16.89 30.88
CA GLU A 61 27.17 -18.00 30.84
C GLU A 61 28.61 -17.51 31.09
N SER A 62 29.32 -18.13 32.05
CA SER A 62 30.66 -17.69 32.49
C SER A 62 31.80 -17.98 31.50
N ASP A 63 31.57 -18.88 30.55
CA ASP A 63 32.60 -19.39 29.62
C ASP A 63 32.79 -18.54 28.35
N LEU A 64 31.88 -17.60 28.10
CA LEU A 64 31.95 -16.69 26.97
C LEU A 64 32.08 -15.25 27.47
N ARG A 65 33.13 -14.57 27.01
CA ARG A 65 33.26 -13.13 27.21
C ARG A 65 32.92 -12.42 25.91
N PRO A 66 32.00 -11.44 25.90
CA PRO A 66 31.76 -10.63 24.72
C PRO A 66 32.99 -9.74 24.49
N VAL A 67 33.84 -10.11 23.52
CA VAL A 67 35.10 -9.41 23.24
C VAL A 67 34.91 -8.24 22.27
N ASP A 68 33.86 -8.26 21.44
CA ASP A 68 33.49 -7.15 20.56
C ASP A 68 31.98 -7.21 20.28
N LYS A 69 31.20 -6.25 20.79
CA LYS A 69 29.94 -5.91 20.13
C LYS A 69 30.34 -5.19 18.84
N LEU A 70 30.64 -5.97 17.79
CA LEU A 70 30.56 -5.44 16.43
C LEU A 70 29.19 -4.79 16.34
N SER A 71 29.17 -3.48 16.16
CA SER A 71 27.96 -2.66 16.14
C SER A 71 26.87 -3.43 15.41
N SER A 72 25.73 -3.63 16.07
CA SER A 72 24.52 -4.08 15.37
C SER A 72 24.12 -2.94 14.44
N VAL A 73 24.84 -2.78 13.34
CA VAL A 73 24.45 -1.85 12.29
C VAL A 73 23.19 -2.46 11.74
N ALA A 74 22.06 -1.79 11.98
CA ALA A 74 20.78 -2.21 11.44
C ALA A 74 20.94 -2.36 9.92
N THR A 75 20.83 -3.59 9.44
CA THR A 75 20.85 -3.87 8.01
C THR A 75 19.42 -3.71 7.50
N GLU A 76 19.29 -2.99 6.40
CA GLU A 76 18.03 -2.87 5.67
C GLU A 76 18.13 -3.72 4.41
N THR A 77 17.00 -4.31 4.02
CA THR A 77 16.89 -4.99 2.72
C THR A 77 16.30 -4.02 1.72
N VAL A 78 16.94 -3.86 0.56
CA VAL A 78 16.47 -2.97 -0.50
C VAL A 78 16.45 -3.64 -1.85
N GLU A 79 15.40 -3.37 -2.63
CA GLU A 79 15.25 -3.87 -3.98
C GLU A 79 15.75 -2.83 -4.98
N VAL A 80 16.56 -3.26 -5.94
CA VAL A 80 17.20 -2.37 -6.92
C VAL A 80 16.99 -2.88 -8.33
N LEU A 81 16.43 -2.02 -9.19
CA LEU A 81 16.27 -2.29 -10.62
C LEU A 81 17.54 -1.88 -11.39
N ILE A 82 18.06 -2.79 -12.22
CA ILE A 82 19.22 -2.52 -13.07
C ILE A 82 18.81 -1.78 -14.34
N THR A 83 19.16 -0.50 -14.42
CA THR A 83 18.85 0.38 -15.56
C THR A 83 19.98 0.44 -16.60
N PRO A 84 19.70 0.87 -17.85
CA PRO A 84 20.73 1.17 -18.85
C PRO A 84 21.66 2.27 -18.33
N GLY A 85 22.92 1.94 -18.05
CA GLY A 85 23.91 2.86 -17.46
C GLY A 85 24.46 2.43 -16.10
N CYS A 86 23.92 1.37 -15.50
CA CYS A 86 24.48 0.75 -14.31
C CYS A 86 25.82 0.06 -14.61
N ARG A 87 26.85 0.31 -13.79
CA ARG A 87 28.21 -0.26 -13.97
C ARG A 87 28.31 -1.75 -13.63
N MET A 88 27.25 -2.33 -13.06
CA MET A 88 27.17 -3.76 -12.76
C MET A 88 26.83 -4.60 -13.99
N VAL A 89 26.25 -3.99 -15.04
CA VAL A 89 25.82 -4.67 -16.26
C VAL A 89 27.01 -5.38 -16.93
N GLY A 90 26.83 -6.67 -17.24
CA GLY A 90 27.84 -7.51 -17.89
C GLY A 90 28.89 -8.08 -16.94
N ARG A 91 28.81 -7.83 -15.63
CA ARG A 91 29.73 -8.38 -14.62
C ARG A 91 29.05 -9.47 -13.80
N ALA A 92 29.82 -10.48 -13.41
CA ALA A 92 29.39 -11.50 -12.47
C ALA A 92 29.33 -10.91 -11.04
N LEU A 93 28.28 -11.21 -10.28
CA LEU A 93 28.10 -10.71 -8.90
C LEU A 93 29.29 -11.09 -8.00
N GLY A 94 29.81 -12.31 -8.12
CA GLY A 94 30.95 -12.79 -7.34
C GLY A 94 32.26 -12.06 -7.67
N ALA A 95 32.44 -11.62 -8.91
CA ALA A 95 33.62 -10.87 -9.34
C ALA A 95 33.66 -9.46 -8.74
N MET A 96 32.49 -8.87 -8.43
CA MET A 96 32.39 -7.52 -7.89
C MET A 96 32.68 -7.44 -6.38
N ARG A 97 32.65 -8.58 -5.67
CA ARG A 97 32.97 -8.70 -4.23
C ARG A 97 32.24 -7.64 -3.38
N LEU A 98 30.96 -7.40 -3.67
CA LEU A 98 30.14 -6.33 -3.06
C LEU A 98 30.18 -6.36 -1.53
N ARG A 99 30.17 -7.58 -0.95
CA ARG A 99 30.32 -7.81 0.49
C ARG A 99 31.61 -7.23 1.06
N ARG A 100 32.74 -7.43 0.38
CA ARG A 100 34.05 -6.99 0.87
C ARG A 100 34.31 -5.51 0.61
N ARG A 101 33.80 -4.99 -0.50
CA ARG A 101 34.05 -3.61 -0.93
C ARG A 101 33.10 -2.60 -0.28
N TYR A 102 31.84 -2.98 -0.10
CA TYR A 102 30.79 -2.09 0.40
C TYR A 102 30.09 -2.59 1.65
N GLY A 103 30.26 -3.85 2.06
CA GLY A 103 29.46 -4.42 3.17
C GLY A 103 28.05 -4.86 2.76
N VAL A 104 27.74 -4.87 1.46
CA VAL A 104 26.41 -5.20 0.93
C VAL A 104 26.33 -6.65 0.44
N TYR A 105 25.28 -7.36 0.84
CA TYR A 105 24.97 -8.74 0.46
C TYR A 105 23.89 -8.75 -0.62
N VAL A 106 24.00 -9.64 -1.59
CA VAL A 106 22.91 -9.89 -2.56
C VAL A 106 22.14 -11.12 -2.06
N ILE A 107 20.87 -10.93 -1.71
CA ILE A 107 19.98 -12.00 -1.23
C ILE A 107 19.38 -12.77 -2.40
N ALA A 108 18.93 -12.04 -3.43
CA ALA A 108 18.21 -12.63 -4.57
C ALA A 108 18.41 -11.81 -5.84
N VAL A 109 18.28 -12.49 -6.98
CA VAL A 109 18.17 -11.86 -8.31
C VAL A 109 16.90 -12.35 -8.97
N HIS A 110 16.06 -11.41 -9.38
CA HIS A 110 14.88 -11.67 -10.20
C HIS A 110 15.14 -11.25 -11.64
N ARG A 111 14.76 -12.12 -12.58
CA ARG A 111 14.82 -11.85 -14.02
C ARG A 111 13.57 -12.39 -14.67
N ARG A 112 12.74 -11.52 -15.25
CA ARG A 112 11.50 -11.91 -15.96
C ARG A 112 10.63 -12.86 -15.11
N ASP A 113 10.34 -12.45 -13.87
CA ASP A 113 9.53 -13.20 -12.88
C ASP A 113 10.08 -14.56 -12.44
N GLN A 114 11.36 -14.85 -12.73
CA GLN A 114 12.05 -16.02 -12.22
C GLN A 114 13.10 -15.62 -11.18
N ASN A 115 13.04 -16.28 -10.02
CA ASN A 115 14.06 -16.14 -8.98
C ASN A 115 15.26 -17.03 -9.33
N ILE A 116 16.42 -16.41 -9.56
CA ILE A 116 17.64 -17.13 -9.94
C ILE A 116 18.31 -17.65 -8.66
N GLY A 117 17.96 -18.88 -8.27
CA GLY A 117 18.44 -19.51 -7.03
C GLY A 117 19.54 -20.55 -7.23
N ARG A 118 20.62 -20.40 -6.43
CA ARG A 118 21.68 -21.36 -6.00
C ARG A 118 23.14 -21.03 -6.33
N GLN A 119 23.44 -20.12 -7.25
CA GLN A 119 24.82 -19.70 -7.56
C GLN A 119 24.87 -18.22 -7.92
N LEU A 120 24.46 -17.35 -6.99
CA LEU A 120 24.40 -15.91 -7.21
C LEU A 120 25.75 -15.35 -7.67
N ASP A 121 26.87 -15.91 -7.22
CA ASP A 121 28.22 -15.47 -7.56
C ASP A 121 28.54 -15.55 -9.07
N GLU A 122 27.96 -16.50 -9.79
CA GLU A 122 28.19 -16.72 -11.22
C GLU A 122 27.21 -15.92 -12.10
N VAL A 123 26.17 -15.34 -11.50
CA VAL A 123 25.14 -14.61 -12.23
C VAL A 123 25.74 -13.33 -12.81
N VAL A 124 25.71 -13.25 -14.15
CA VAL A 124 26.03 -12.03 -14.89
C VAL A 124 24.81 -11.12 -14.88
N VAL A 125 25.00 -9.92 -14.32
CA VAL A 125 23.96 -8.89 -14.20
C VAL A 125 23.60 -8.34 -15.59
N ARG A 126 22.29 -8.23 -15.86
CA ARG A 126 21.74 -7.70 -17.10
C ARG A 126 20.79 -6.54 -16.82
N VAL A 127 20.60 -5.68 -17.81
CA VAL A 127 19.57 -4.64 -17.75
C VAL A 127 18.20 -5.27 -17.58
N GLY A 128 17.40 -4.73 -16.65
CA GLY A 128 16.09 -5.26 -16.28
C GLY A 128 16.11 -6.37 -15.22
N ASP A 129 17.30 -6.75 -14.72
CA ASP A 129 17.38 -7.58 -13.51
C ASP A 129 16.97 -6.74 -12.28
N THR A 130 16.36 -7.41 -11.30
CA THR A 130 16.04 -6.81 -10.02
C THR A 130 16.83 -7.53 -8.91
N LEU A 131 17.69 -6.79 -8.22
CA LEU A 131 18.57 -7.31 -7.16
C LEU A 131 17.98 -6.97 -5.80
N LEU A 132 17.88 -7.97 -4.92
CA LEU A 132 17.57 -7.76 -3.51
C LEU A 132 18.88 -7.68 -2.72
N LEU A 133 19.16 -6.52 -2.13
CA LEU A 133 20.40 -6.20 -1.43
C LEU A 133 20.16 -6.08 0.08
N GLU A 134 21.10 -6.51 0.91
CA GLU A 134 21.09 -6.34 2.37
C GLU A 134 22.36 -5.61 2.81
N GLY A 135 22.24 -4.56 3.61
CA GLY A 135 23.39 -3.82 4.11
C GLY A 135 22.98 -2.63 4.98
N SER A 136 23.95 -1.92 5.54
CA SER A 136 23.65 -0.67 6.23
C SER A 136 23.22 0.41 5.23
N ARG A 137 22.49 1.42 5.70
CA ARG A 137 22.04 2.54 4.86
C ARG A 137 23.20 3.21 4.13
N ASP A 138 24.28 3.50 4.85
CA ASP A 138 25.45 4.20 4.30
C ASP A 138 26.19 3.33 3.28
N ASP A 139 26.24 2.01 3.50
CA ASP A 139 26.84 1.04 2.58
C ASP A 139 26.09 0.93 1.26
N ILE A 140 24.76 0.84 1.34
CA ILE A 140 23.89 0.76 0.16
C ILE A 140 23.95 2.06 -0.62
N HIS A 141 23.98 3.21 0.07
CA HIS A 141 24.09 4.51 -0.59
C HIS A 141 25.41 4.67 -1.35
N ARG A 142 26.54 4.30 -0.71
CA ARG A 142 27.86 4.29 -1.35
C ARG A 142 27.91 3.37 -2.57
N LEU A 143 27.30 2.19 -2.48
CA LEU A 143 27.19 1.27 -3.62
C LEU A 143 26.38 1.89 -4.76
N ALA A 144 25.26 2.55 -4.44
CA ALA A 144 24.38 3.17 -5.43
C ALA A 144 25.06 4.31 -6.20
N GLU A 145 25.82 5.17 -5.52
CA GLU A 145 26.60 6.23 -6.16
C GLU A 145 27.72 5.65 -7.03
N ASP A 146 28.49 4.69 -6.52
CA ASP A 146 29.62 4.12 -7.25
C ASP A 146 29.20 3.35 -8.51
N MET A 147 28.05 2.66 -8.44
CA MET A 147 27.53 1.79 -9.51
C MET A 147 26.45 2.43 -10.39
N ASN A 148 26.08 3.68 -10.09
CA ASN A 148 25.06 4.44 -10.80
C ASN A 148 23.68 3.73 -10.80
N LEU A 149 23.22 3.34 -9.61
CA LEU A 149 21.92 2.69 -9.40
C LEU A 149 20.84 3.77 -9.30
N VAL A 150 19.84 3.73 -10.21
CA VAL A 150 18.87 4.81 -10.39
C VAL A 150 17.68 4.71 -9.42
N GLU A 151 17.38 3.53 -8.88
CA GLU A 151 16.28 3.33 -7.93
C GLU A 151 16.63 2.28 -6.88
N VAL A 152 16.82 2.75 -5.65
CA VAL A 152 16.94 1.93 -4.43
C VAL A 152 15.53 1.89 -3.84
N SER A 153 14.65 1.12 -4.49
CA SER A 153 13.25 0.95 -4.09
C SER A 153 13.22 0.20 -2.76
N ARG A 154 13.05 0.94 -1.67
CA ARG A 154 12.76 0.36 -0.36
C ARG A 154 11.53 -0.52 -0.54
N PRO A 155 11.57 -1.83 -0.21
CA PRO A 155 10.35 -2.52 0.13
C PRO A 155 9.79 -1.75 1.32
N ALA A 156 8.78 -0.92 1.08
CA ALA A 156 8.03 -0.23 2.12
C ALA A 156 7.16 -1.27 2.86
N GLN A 157 7.79 -2.27 3.48
CA GLN A 157 7.14 -3.09 4.48
C GLN A 157 7.34 -2.39 5.80
N GLN A 158 6.58 -1.31 6.03
CA GLN A 158 6.37 -0.83 7.39
C GLN A 158 5.76 -1.99 8.18
N ALA A 159 6.42 -2.37 9.28
CA ALA A 159 5.89 -3.38 10.18
C ALA A 159 4.55 -2.88 10.74
N PHE A 160 3.44 -3.49 10.33
CA PHE A 160 2.12 -3.16 10.85
C PHE A 160 2.14 -3.23 12.39
N ARG A 161 1.75 -2.14 13.06
CA ARG A 161 1.66 -2.05 14.54
C ARG A 161 0.45 -2.84 15.05
N ARG A 162 0.46 -4.17 14.90
CA ARG A 162 -0.67 -5.07 15.20
C ARG A 162 -1.23 -4.90 16.62
N GLY A 163 -0.39 -4.58 17.60
CA GLY A 163 -0.83 -4.30 18.97
C GLY A 163 -1.74 -3.08 19.13
N LYS A 164 -1.75 -2.15 18.16
CA LYS A 164 -2.60 -0.95 18.15
C LYS A 164 -3.81 -1.05 17.24
N ALA A 165 -3.91 -2.14 16.47
CA ALA A 165 -5.05 -2.39 15.59
C ALA A 165 -6.42 -2.35 16.31
N PRO A 166 -6.58 -2.88 17.55
CA PRO A 166 -7.87 -2.80 18.25
C PRO A 166 -8.34 -1.36 18.49
N ILE A 167 -7.42 -0.43 18.75
CA ILE A 167 -7.75 0.99 18.99
C ILE A 167 -8.28 1.62 17.70
N ALA A 168 -7.61 1.39 16.58
CA ALA A 168 -8.03 1.91 15.27
C ALA A 168 -9.39 1.32 14.86
N ILE A 169 -9.61 0.01 15.07
CA ILE A 169 -10.88 -0.65 14.79
C ILE A 169 -12.00 -0.07 15.68
N LEU A 170 -11.76 0.06 16.98
CA LEU A 170 -12.75 0.60 17.92
C LEU A 170 -13.09 2.06 17.59
N ALA A 171 -12.10 2.87 17.21
CA ALA A 171 -12.31 4.25 16.78
C ALA A 171 -13.18 4.31 15.51
N LEU A 172 -12.93 3.44 14.53
CA LEU A 172 -13.72 3.37 13.30
C LEU A 172 -15.15 2.88 13.57
N VAL A 173 -15.31 1.78 14.31
CA VAL A 173 -16.63 1.23 14.65
C VAL A 173 -17.41 2.21 15.53
N GLY A 174 -16.75 2.87 16.47
CA GLY A 174 -17.35 3.92 17.31
C GLY A 174 -17.81 5.11 16.47
N LEU A 175 -16.97 5.60 15.55
CA LEU A 175 -17.33 6.66 14.60
C LEU A 175 -18.59 6.29 13.81
N VAL A 176 -18.58 5.13 13.14
CA VAL A 176 -19.71 4.68 12.30
C VAL A 176 -20.96 4.44 13.14
N GLY A 177 -20.82 3.77 14.29
CA GLY A 177 -21.95 3.45 15.17
C GLY A 177 -22.61 4.69 15.76
N LEU A 178 -21.81 5.65 16.27
CA LEU A 178 -22.34 6.89 16.84
C LEU A 178 -22.98 7.79 15.78
N ALA A 179 -22.40 7.85 14.58
CA ALA A 179 -22.98 8.58 13.45
C ALA A 179 -24.30 7.93 13.00
N ALA A 180 -24.35 6.60 12.88
CA ALA A 180 -25.54 5.87 12.47
C ALA A 180 -26.69 5.97 13.48
N LEU A 181 -26.38 6.04 14.78
CA LEU A 181 -27.36 6.25 15.85
C LEU A 181 -27.79 7.73 16.00
N GLY A 182 -27.20 8.64 15.21
CA GLY A 182 -27.54 10.07 15.24
C GLY A 182 -27.08 10.80 16.51
N VAL A 183 -26.06 10.30 17.21
CA VAL A 183 -25.56 10.92 18.45
C VAL A 183 -24.85 12.25 18.17
N ALA A 184 -24.10 12.32 17.08
CA ALA A 184 -23.43 13.52 16.58
C ALA A 184 -23.15 13.39 15.08
N ASP A 185 -22.91 14.51 14.42
CA ASP A 185 -22.52 14.52 13.01
C ASP A 185 -21.20 13.79 12.78
N ILE A 186 -21.03 13.23 11.58
CA ILE A 186 -19.85 12.41 11.25
C ILE A 186 -18.55 13.21 11.31
N LEU A 187 -18.58 14.52 11.04
CA LEU A 187 -17.41 15.39 11.03
C LEU A 187 -16.73 15.52 12.41
N PRO A 188 -17.41 15.97 13.48
CA PRO A 188 -16.81 16.04 14.82
C PRO A 188 -16.40 14.66 15.34
N LEU A 189 -17.17 13.60 15.05
CA LEU A 189 -16.81 12.23 15.42
C LEU A 189 -15.52 11.78 14.69
N ALA A 190 -15.35 12.12 13.42
CA ALA A 190 -14.16 11.78 12.65
C ALA A 190 -12.92 12.50 13.20
N LEU A 191 -13.04 13.79 13.54
CA LEU A 191 -11.96 14.55 14.19
C LEU A 191 -11.57 13.93 15.53
N LEU A 192 -12.55 13.49 16.33
CA LEU A 192 -12.29 12.79 17.59
C LEU A 192 -11.58 11.45 17.36
N ALA A 193 -12.04 10.64 16.40
CA ALA A 193 -11.42 9.36 16.06
C ALA A 193 -9.95 9.54 15.61
N VAL A 194 -9.68 10.53 14.75
CA VAL A 194 -8.32 10.87 14.32
C VAL A 194 -7.47 11.34 15.52
N ALA A 195 -8.02 12.19 16.40
CA ALA A 195 -7.31 12.63 17.60
C ALA A 195 -6.93 11.45 18.50
N VAL A 196 -7.85 10.50 18.74
CA VAL A 196 -7.57 9.28 19.50
C VAL A 196 -6.47 8.46 18.84
N ILE A 197 -6.52 8.26 17.52
CA ILE A 197 -5.51 7.50 16.75
C ILE A 197 -4.12 8.15 16.86
N LEU A 198 -4.03 9.47 16.76
CA LEU A 198 -2.76 10.20 16.84
C LEU A 198 -2.21 10.26 18.27
N LEU A 199 -3.06 10.53 19.26
CA LEU A 199 -2.66 10.57 20.68
C LEU A 199 -2.18 9.21 21.18
N THR A 200 -2.82 8.12 20.75
CA THR A 200 -2.40 6.75 21.06
C THR A 200 -1.20 6.28 20.21
N ARG A 201 -0.72 7.13 19.28
CA ARG A 201 0.36 6.83 18.32
C ARG A 201 0.09 5.54 17.54
N CYS A 202 -1.16 5.30 17.18
CA CYS A 202 -1.51 4.20 16.28
C CYS A 202 -0.85 4.42 14.91
N ILE A 203 -0.87 5.66 14.44
CA ILE A 203 -0.26 6.15 13.21
C ILE A 203 0.58 7.38 13.58
N ASP A 204 1.74 7.55 12.93
CA ASP A 204 2.56 8.75 13.12
C ASP A 204 2.02 9.93 12.30
N ALA A 205 2.22 11.16 12.76
CA ALA A 205 1.66 12.34 12.07
C ALA A 205 2.12 12.43 10.61
N ASP A 206 3.40 12.18 10.34
CA ASP A 206 3.96 12.20 8.98
C ASP A 206 3.32 11.15 8.07
N GLU A 207 3.05 9.96 8.61
CA GLU A 207 2.35 8.88 7.89
C GLU A 207 0.91 9.31 7.60
N ALA A 208 0.19 9.86 8.58
CA ALA A 208 -1.17 10.36 8.39
C ALA A 208 -1.25 11.48 7.34
N PHE A 209 -0.31 12.43 7.35
CA PHE A 209 -0.24 13.50 6.36
C PHE A 209 0.16 13.00 4.97
N SER A 210 1.03 11.98 4.87
CA SER A 210 1.41 11.38 3.59
C SER A 210 0.24 10.67 2.88
N MET A 211 -0.78 10.25 3.63
CA MET A 211 -2.00 9.65 3.08
C MET A 211 -2.99 10.69 2.55
N ILE A 212 -2.75 11.99 2.76
CA ILE A 212 -3.61 13.05 2.25
C ILE A 212 -3.24 13.35 0.79
N GLU A 213 -4.13 12.98 -0.13
CA GLU A 213 -3.96 13.29 -1.54
C GLU A 213 -4.35 14.74 -1.85
N GLY A 214 -3.37 15.66 -1.84
CA GLY A 214 -3.60 17.08 -2.15
C GLY A 214 -4.24 17.31 -3.53
N ARG A 215 -3.96 16.45 -4.52
CA ARG A 215 -4.59 16.48 -5.84
C ARG A 215 -6.10 16.20 -5.76
N LEU A 216 -6.50 15.22 -4.94
CA LEU A 216 -7.91 14.90 -4.72
C LEU A 216 -8.64 16.06 -4.03
N LEU A 217 -8.03 16.67 -3.01
CA LEU A 217 -8.60 17.85 -2.35
C LEU A 217 -8.77 19.03 -3.31
N ALA A 218 -7.73 19.36 -4.08
CA ALA A 218 -7.80 20.42 -5.08
C ALA A 218 -8.89 20.15 -6.12
N LEU A 219 -9.04 18.89 -6.53
CA LEU A 219 -10.09 18.46 -7.45
C LEU A 219 -11.49 18.64 -6.84
N ILE A 220 -11.70 18.25 -5.58
CA ILE A 220 -12.98 18.45 -4.87
C ILE A 220 -13.32 19.95 -4.80
N PHE A 221 -12.36 20.81 -4.40
CA PHE A 221 -12.57 22.26 -4.36
C PHE A 221 -12.88 22.84 -5.75
N ALA A 222 -12.14 22.44 -6.79
CA ALA A 222 -12.38 22.88 -8.15
C ALA A 222 -13.78 22.48 -8.64
N MET A 223 -14.19 21.25 -8.36
CA MET A 223 -15.53 20.76 -8.71
C MET A 223 -16.62 21.55 -7.96
N LEU A 224 -16.46 21.82 -6.66
CA LEU A 224 -17.43 22.63 -5.89
C LEU A 224 -17.56 24.05 -6.47
N MET A 225 -16.46 24.66 -6.88
CA MET A 225 -16.48 25.96 -7.59
C MET A 225 -17.20 25.88 -8.93
N VAL A 226 -16.99 24.81 -9.71
CA VAL A 226 -17.71 24.59 -10.98
C VAL A 226 -19.21 24.42 -10.74
N GLY A 227 -19.60 23.61 -9.75
CA GLY A 227 -21.00 23.43 -9.36
C GLY A 227 -21.67 24.75 -8.99
N ALA A 228 -21.04 25.54 -8.11
CA ALA A 228 -21.52 26.87 -7.75
C ALA A 228 -21.57 27.84 -8.94
N GLY A 229 -20.60 27.77 -9.85
CA GLY A 229 -20.59 28.57 -11.09
C GLY A 229 -21.71 28.20 -12.07
N LEU A 230 -22.03 26.91 -12.20
CA LEU A 230 -23.16 26.43 -13.01
C LEU A 230 -24.50 26.86 -12.43
N GLU A 231 -24.63 26.87 -11.10
CA GLU A 231 -25.81 27.38 -10.41
C GLU A 231 -25.95 28.90 -10.61
N GLN A 232 -24.90 29.67 -10.32
CA GLN A 232 -24.92 31.13 -10.41
C GLN A 232 -25.09 31.65 -11.86
N SER A 233 -24.63 30.89 -12.86
CA SER A 233 -24.84 31.21 -14.28
C SER A 233 -26.26 30.91 -14.78
N GLY A 234 -27.11 30.27 -13.97
CA GLY A 234 -28.45 29.83 -14.38
C GLY A 234 -28.45 28.59 -15.28
N SER A 235 -27.30 27.96 -15.50
CA SER A 235 -27.18 26.76 -16.35
C SER A 235 -27.98 25.59 -15.78
N VAL A 236 -27.95 25.43 -14.45
CA VAL A 236 -28.75 24.40 -13.76
C VAL A 236 -30.25 24.64 -13.97
N GLU A 237 -30.71 25.88 -13.83
CA GLU A 237 -32.13 26.25 -14.01
C GLU A 237 -32.61 26.03 -15.45
N LEU A 238 -31.77 26.33 -16.45
CA LEU A 238 -32.06 26.04 -17.85
C LEU A 238 -32.23 24.53 -18.11
N ILE A 239 -31.38 23.69 -17.52
CA ILE A 239 -31.47 22.23 -17.65
C ILE A 239 -32.74 21.72 -16.96
N VAL A 240 -32.99 22.16 -15.74
CA VAL A 240 -34.16 21.74 -14.95
C VAL A 240 -35.45 22.14 -15.65
N SER A 241 -35.59 23.39 -16.09
CA SER A 241 -36.81 23.88 -16.79
C SER A 241 -37.08 23.15 -18.12
N TYR A 242 -36.05 22.62 -18.78
CA TYR A 242 -36.23 21.79 -19.97
C TYR A 242 -36.70 20.37 -19.63
N ILE A 243 -36.22 19.80 -18.52
CA ILE A 243 -36.49 18.40 -18.13
C ILE A 243 -37.80 18.27 -17.33
N GLU A 244 -38.09 19.23 -16.46
CA GLU A 244 -39.23 19.24 -15.54
C GLU A 244 -40.56 18.91 -16.24
N PRO A 245 -40.93 19.47 -17.41
CA PRO A 245 -42.22 19.19 -18.05
C PRO A 245 -42.41 17.72 -18.44
N TYR A 246 -41.32 16.99 -18.69
CA TYR A 246 -41.37 15.57 -19.05
C TYR A 246 -41.45 14.64 -17.83
N LEU A 247 -41.05 15.12 -16.65
CA LEU A 247 -41.07 14.39 -15.39
C LEU A 247 -42.19 14.80 -14.45
N ALA A 248 -42.83 15.95 -14.70
CA ALA A 248 -43.96 16.45 -13.93
C ALA A 248 -45.10 15.42 -13.91
N GLY A 249 -45.50 15.00 -12.71
CA GLY A 249 -46.54 13.99 -12.50
C GLY A 249 -46.11 12.54 -12.75
N ALA A 250 -44.83 12.29 -13.08
CA ALA A 250 -44.31 10.94 -13.20
C ALA A 250 -44.19 10.27 -11.82
N PRO A 251 -44.34 8.93 -11.72
CA PRO A 251 -44.06 8.21 -10.48
C PRO A 251 -42.62 8.44 -10.02
N PRO A 252 -42.34 8.54 -8.71
CA PRO A 252 -40.99 8.82 -8.22
C PRO A 252 -39.93 7.82 -8.69
N PHE A 253 -40.32 6.57 -8.92
CA PHE A 253 -39.49 5.55 -9.56
C PHE A 253 -38.90 6.03 -10.89
N VAL A 254 -39.71 6.66 -11.74
CA VAL A 254 -39.31 7.13 -13.07
C VAL A 254 -38.37 8.32 -12.97
N VAL A 255 -38.64 9.26 -12.05
CA VAL A 255 -37.77 10.41 -11.77
C VAL A 255 -36.39 9.94 -11.33
N ILE A 256 -36.34 9.03 -10.35
CA ILE A 256 -35.10 8.45 -9.83
C ILE A 256 -34.36 7.66 -10.91
N LEU A 257 -35.06 6.82 -11.68
CA LEU A 257 -34.45 6.06 -12.77
C LEU A 257 -33.82 6.96 -13.82
N SER A 258 -34.47 8.08 -14.15
CA SER A 258 -33.99 9.03 -15.15
C SER A 258 -32.68 9.68 -14.70
N ILE A 259 -32.62 10.15 -13.46
CA ILE A 259 -31.38 10.71 -12.87
C ILE A 259 -30.30 9.63 -12.75
N TYR A 260 -30.66 8.43 -12.30
CA TYR A 260 -29.71 7.34 -12.14
C TYR A 260 -29.03 6.99 -13.47
N LEU A 261 -29.82 6.83 -14.54
CA LEU A 261 -29.29 6.50 -15.86
C LEU A 261 -28.40 7.60 -16.42
N LEU A 262 -28.78 8.88 -16.24
CA LEU A 262 -27.96 10.02 -16.63
C LEU A 262 -26.62 10.03 -15.88
N ALA A 263 -26.67 9.86 -14.55
CA ALA A 263 -25.49 9.82 -13.70
C ALA A 263 -24.57 8.64 -14.05
N SER A 264 -25.13 7.44 -14.20
CA SER A 264 -24.38 6.24 -14.57
C SER A 264 -23.72 6.41 -15.94
N ALA A 265 -24.42 6.94 -16.94
CA ALA A 265 -23.84 7.20 -18.26
C ALA A 265 -22.68 8.20 -18.22
N LEU A 266 -22.81 9.28 -17.44
CA LEU A 266 -21.74 10.26 -17.28
C LEU A 266 -20.53 9.67 -16.54
N THR A 267 -20.76 8.84 -15.52
CA THR A 267 -19.70 8.22 -14.71
C THR A 267 -18.84 7.24 -15.51
N GLU A 268 -19.35 6.69 -16.60
CA GLU A 268 -18.54 5.85 -17.50
C GLU A 268 -17.54 6.66 -18.34
N THR A 269 -17.65 7.99 -18.36
CA THR A 269 -16.79 8.89 -19.16
C THR A 269 -16.03 9.91 -18.33
N VAL A 270 -16.54 10.23 -17.14
CA VAL A 270 -16.01 11.24 -16.23
C VAL A 270 -15.80 10.60 -14.86
N THR A 271 -14.89 11.13 -14.04
CA THR A 271 -14.65 10.60 -12.69
C THR A 271 -15.91 10.69 -11.81
N ASN A 272 -16.12 9.67 -10.96
CA ASN A 272 -17.26 9.59 -10.04
C ASN A 272 -17.49 10.89 -9.25
N ASN A 273 -16.39 11.51 -8.78
CA ASN A 273 -16.45 12.76 -8.01
C ASN A 273 -16.96 13.93 -8.85
N ALA A 274 -16.58 14.03 -10.13
CA ALA A 274 -17.06 15.09 -11.02
C ALA A 274 -18.56 14.95 -11.25
N VAL A 275 -19.01 13.73 -11.54
CA VAL A 275 -20.44 13.44 -11.76
C VAL A 275 -21.26 13.81 -10.53
N ALA A 276 -20.81 13.40 -9.34
CA ALA A 276 -21.48 13.74 -8.10
C ALA A 276 -21.61 15.26 -7.92
N VAL A 277 -20.53 16.01 -8.14
CA VAL A 277 -20.56 17.47 -7.91
C VAL A 277 -21.37 18.23 -8.97
N ILE A 278 -21.37 17.78 -10.23
CA ILE A 278 -22.17 18.41 -11.29
C ILE A 278 -23.66 18.10 -11.12
N LEU A 279 -24.01 16.85 -10.83
CA LEU A 279 -25.40 16.41 -10.80
C LEU A 279 -26.10 16.69 -9.48
N THR A 280 -25.40 16.77 -8.35
CA THR A 280 -26.04 17.06 -7.05
C THR A 280 -26.85 18.37 -7.05
N PRO A 281 -26.32 19.53 -7.48
CA PRO A 281 -27.13 20.76 -7.52
C PRO A 281 -28.30 20.64 -8.49
N ILE A 282 -28.12 19.97 -9.63
CA ILE A 282 -29.21 19.72 -10.59
C ILE A 282 -30.30 18.85 -9.98
N ALA A 283 -29.92 17.79 -9.27
CA ALA A 283 -30.82 16.88 -8.58
C ALA A 283 -31.62 17.58 -7.47
N ILE A 284 -30.97 18.46 -6.69
CA ILE A 284 -31.64 19.27 -5.66
C ILE A 284 -32.65 20.22 -6.30
N GLN A 285 -32.23 20.97 -7.33
CA GLN A 285 -33.12 21.93 -7.99
C GLN A 285 -34.29 21.24 -8.70
N LEU A 286 -34.07 20.08 -9.31
CA LEU A 286 -35.13 19.29 -9.93
C LEU A 286 -36.12 18.74 -8.89
N ALA A 287 -35.64 18.25 -7.74
CA ALA A 287 -36.52 17.83 -6.65
C ALA A 287 -37.42 18.98 -6.20
N LEU A 288 -36.82 20.16 -5.94
CA LEU A 288 -37.56 21.34 -5.50
C LEU A 288 -38.58 21.80 -6.55
N ALA A 289 -38.23 21.77 -7.83
CA ALA A 289 -39.13 22.11 -8.93
C ALA A 289 -40.31 21.14 -9.04
N LEU A 290 -40.06 19.83 -8.83
CA LEU A 290 -41.10 18.80 -8.83
C LEU A 290 -41.89 18.71 -7.51
N GLY A 291 -41.52 19.52 -6.50
CA GLY A 291 -42.15 19.51 -5.17
C GLY A 291 -41.82 18.27 -4.32
N LEU A 292 -40.69 17.60 -4.58
CA LEU A 292 -40.21 16.41 -3.88
C LEU A 292 -39.14 16.77 -2.83
N ASP A 293 -38.93 15.89 -1.84
CA ASP A 293 -37.74 15.99 -0.97
C ASP A 293 -36.46 15.83 -1.84
N PRO A 294 -35.43 16.69 -1.71
CA PRO A 294 -34.15 16.54 -2.41
C PRO A 294 -33.34 15.28 -2.03
N ARG A 295 -33.49 14.77 -0.80
CA ARG A 295 -32.65 13.68 -0.27
C ARG A 295 -32.64 12.41 -1.13
N PRO A 296 -33.77 11.85 -1.58
CA PRO A 296 -33.81 10.66 -2.45
C PRO A 296 -33.04 10.89 -3.76
N LEU A 297 -33.14 12.07 -4.37
CA LEU A 297 -32.46 12.39 -5.63
C LEU A 297 -30.94 12.56 -5.41
N VAL A 298 -30.51 13.16 -4.30
CA VAL A 298 -29.09 13.24 -3.94
C VAL A 298 -28.51 11.84 -3.69
N VAL A 299 -29.20 10.99 -2.93
CA VAL A 299 -28.80 9.60 -2.70
C VAL A 299 -28.72 8.83 -4.03
N THR A 300 -29.66 9.07 -4.95
CA THR A 300 -29.63 8.49 -6.30
C THR A 300 -28.34 8.84 -7.04
N VAL A 301 -27.94 10.13 -7.03
CA VAL A 301 -26.68 10.57 -7.63
C VAL A 301 -25.49 9.89 -6.97
N MET A 302 -25.47 9.75 -5.64
CA MET A 302 -24.39 9.08 -4.90
C MET A 302 -24.20 7.62 -5.33
N PHE A 303 -25.29 6.85 -5.44
CA PHE A 303 -25.23 5.46 -5.91
C PHE A 303 -24.84 5.36 -7.38
N ALA A 304 -25.49 6.14 -8.24
CA ALA A 304 -25.26 6.08 -9.68
C ALA A 304 -23.85 6.52 -10.09
N ALA A 305 -23.31 7.57 -9.47
CA ALA A 305 -21.95 8.03 -9.71
C ALA A 305 -20.90 6.99 -9.29
N SER A 306 -21.24 6.08 -8.38
CA SER A 306 -20.35 5.00 -7.92
C SER A 306 -20.44 3.73 -8.77
N ALA A 307 -21.48 3.59 -9.59
CA ALA A 307 -21.74 2.39 -10.39
C ALA A 307 -21.09 2.47 -11.79
N ALA A 308 -19.75 2.49 -11.81
CA ALA A 308 -18.92 2.57 -13.02
C ALA A 308 -18.44 1.18 -13.47
N PHE A 309 -19.33 0.32 -13.96
CA PHE A 309 -18.98 -1.07 -14.30
C PHE A 309 -18.83 -1.33 -15.81
N SER A 310 -19.39 -0.48 -16.67
CA SER A 310 -19.50 -0.74 -18.11
C SER A 310 -18.22 -0.43 -18.89
N THR A 311 -17.29 0.33 -18.30
CA THR A 311 -16.03 0.72 -18.92
C THR A 311 -14.83 0.53 -17.99
N PRO A 312 -13.63 0.23 -18.55
CA PRO A 312 -12.41 0.17 -17.78
C PRO A 312 -11.89 1.55 -17.36
N ILE A 313 -12.36 2.63 -18.00
CA ILE A 313 -11.89 4.02 -17.79
C ILE A 313 -12.66 4.71 -16.66
N GLY A 314 -13.93 4.32 -16.43
CA GLY A 314 -14.78 4.94 -15.41
C GLY A 314 -14.20 4.89 -14.00
N TYR A 315 -13.32 3.93 -13.67
CA TYR A 315 -12.67 3.88 -12.37
C TYR A 315 -11.26 3.28 -12.37
N GLN A 316 -10.38 3.80 -11.51
CA GLN A 316 -8.96 3.45 -11.50
C GLN A 316 -8.71 1.96 -11.23
N THR A 317 -9.51 1.31 -10.38
CA THR A 317 -9.34 -0.12 -10.11
C THR A 317 -9.68 -0.97 -11.33
N ASN A 318 -10.68 -0.58 -12.12
CA ASN A 318 -11.03 -1.26 -13.36
C ASN A 318 -9.89 -1.13 -14.38
N THR A 319 -9.25 0.04 -14.45
CA THR A 319 -8.08 0.28 -15.30
C THR A 319 -6.88 -0.56 -14.86
N LEU A 320 -6.64 -0.69 -13.55
CA LEU A 320 -5.52 -1.46 -12.98
C LEU A 320 -5.59 -2.95 -13.33
N VAL A 321 -6.79 -3.53 -13.44
CA VAL A 321 -6.97 -4.94 -13.81
C VAL A 321 -7.13 -5.14 -15.33
N TYR A 322 -7.54 -4.11 -16.06
CA TYR A 322 -7.78 -4.17 -17.51
C TYR A 322 -6.53 -4.62 -18.28
N GLY A 323 -5.37 -4.02 -18.00
CA GLY A 323 -4.11 -4.35 -18.67
C GLY A 323 -3.54 -5.71 -18.26
N PRO A 324 -3.13 -5.90 -16.99
CA PRO A 324 -2.54 -7.14 -16.49
C PRO A 324 -3.47 -8.36 -16.59
N GLY A 325 -4.79 -8.16 -16.50
CA GLY A 325 -5.79 -9.21 -16.61
C GLY A 325 -6.07 -9.67 -18.05
N GLY A 326 -5.52 -8.98 -19.06
CA GLY A 326 -5.72 -9.33 -20.47
C GLY A 326 -7.16 -9.15 -20.97
N TYR A 327 -7.97 -8.32 -20.28
CA TYR A 327 -9.36 -8.07 -20.63
C TYR A 327 -9.46 -7.19 -21.88
N ARG A 328 -10.52 -7.39 -22.66
CA ARG A 328 -10.91 -6.48 -23.74
C ARG A 328 -11.91 -5.46 -23.22
N PHE A 329 -11.94 -4.27 -23.84
CA PHE A 329 -12.90 -3.23 -23.47
C PHE A 329 -14.35 -3.74 -23.49
N THR A 330 -14.67 -4.60 -24.47
CA THR A 330 -15.99 -5.21 -24.62
C THR A 330 -16.35 -6.18 -23.50
N ASP A 331 -15.38 -6.73 -22.77
CA ASP A 331 -15.65 -7.63 -21.64
C ASP A 331 -16.26 -6.83 -20.47
N PHE A 332 -15.79 -5.61 -20.23
CA PHE A 332 -16.37 -4.69 -19.26
C PHE A 332 -17.79 -4.30 -19.64
N THR A 333 -18.04 -3.94 -20.90
CA THR A 333 -19.40 -3.57 -21.31
C THR A 333 -20.37 -4.74 -21.24
N LYS A 334 -19.93 -5.96 -21.60
CA LYS A 334 -20.77 -7.17 -21.55
C LYS A 334 -21.18 -7.56 -20.12
N ALA A 335 -20.26 -7.45 -19.17
CA ALA A 335 -20.54 -7.81 -17.78
C ALA A 335 -21.14 -6.63 -16.98
N GLY A 336 -20.64 -5.43 -17.21
CA GLY A 336 -20.97 -4.22 -16.50
C GLY A 336 -22.31 -3.61 -16.88
N LEU A 337 -22.69 -3.60 -18.17
CA LEU A 337 -23.95 -2.98 -18.57
C LEU A 337 -25.19 -3.68 -17.95
N PRO A 338 -25.28 -5.04 -17.94
CA PRO A 338 -26.35 -5.72 -17.22
C PRO A 338 -26.36 -5.40 -15.72
N LEU A 339 -25.19 -5.26 -15.10
CA LEU A 339 -25.06 -4.91 -13.68
C LEU A 339 -25.50 -3.47 -13.41
N ASN A 340 -25.13 -2.51 -14.26
CA ASN A 340 -25.59 -1.12 -14.16
C ASN A 340 -27.12 -1.03 -14.27
N ILE A 341 -27.72 -1.77 -15.21
CA ILE A 341 -29.19 -1.81 -15.39
C ILE A 341 -29.87 -2.41 -14.16
N LEU A 342 -29.33 -3.54 -13.64
CA LEU A 342 -29.85 -4.16 -12.42
C LEU A 342 -29.81 -3.18 -11.24
N LEU A 343 -28.66 -2.51 -11.05
CA LEU A 343 -28.51 -1.52 -9.98
C LEU A 343 -29.44 -0.33 -10.18
N ALA A 344 -29.59 0.18 -11.39
CA ALA A 344 -30.54 1.24 -11.69
C ALA A 344 -31.96 0.86 -11.29
N LEU A 345 -32.43 -0.32 -11.69
CA LEU A 345 -33.78 -0.80 -11.36
C LEU A 345 -33.95 -1.00 -9.84
N THR A 346 -32.98 -1.60 -9.18
CA THR A 346 -33.06 -1.83 -7.72
C THR A 346 -33.00 -0.52 -6.94
N ALA A 347 -32.09 0.40 -7.29
CA ALA A 347 -31.98 1.71 -6.66
C ALA A 347 -33.26 2.52 -6.86
N SER A 348 -33.78 2.58 -8.09
CA SER A 348 -35.04 3.28 -8.40
C SER A 348 -36.25 2.71 -7.65
N PHE A 349 -36.22 1.42 -7.32
CA PHE A 349 -37.28 0.79 -6.54
C PHE A 349 -37.14 1.06 -5.05
N PHE A 350 -35.94 0.88 -4.47
CA PHE A 350 -35.73 0.95 -3.01
C PHE A 350 -35.52 2.35 -2.47
N ILE A 351 -34.89 3.27 -3.22
CA ILE A 351 -34.63 4.63 -2.75
C ILE A 351 -35.93 5.35 -2.34
N PRO A 352 -37.01 5.39 -3.14
CA PRO A 352 -38.23 6.08 -2.74
C PRO A 352 -38.99 5.38 -1.60
N ILE A 353 -38.67 4.11 -1.30
CA ILE A 353 -39.23 3.37 -0.16
C ILE A 353 -38.50 3.75 1.13
N ILE A 354 -37.17 3.88 1.08
CA ILE A 354 -36.33 4.18 2.24
C ILE A 354 -36.36 5.68 2.56
N TRP A 355 -36.30 6.52 1.53
CA TRP A 355 -36.43 7.96 1.63
C TRP A 355 -37.72 8.38 0.91
N PRO A 356 -38.82 8.60 1.66
CA PRO A 356 -40.06 9.05 1.06
C PRO A 356 -39.84 10.38 0.34
N VAL A 357 -40.35 10.42 -0.88
CA VAL A 357 -40.19 11.45 -1.93
C VAL A 357 -41.28 12.49 -1.84
#